data_AF-A0A9E7B8U9-F1
#
_entry.id   AF-A0A9E7B8U9-F1
#
_cell.length_a   1.000
_cell.length_b   1.000
_cell.length_c   1.000
_cell.angle_alpha   90.00
_cell.angle_beta   90.00
_cell.angle_gamma   90.00
#
_symmetry.space_group_name_H-M   'P 1'
#
loop_
_entity.id
_entity.type
_entity.pdbx_description
1 polymer ?
#
loop_
_entity_poly.entity_id
_entity_poly.type
_entity_poly.pdbx_seq_one_letter_code
_entity_poly.pdbx_strand_id
1 'polypeptide(L)'
;MCLEAGGNALACRGGCSSCCRGLFDITLLDAWLLKDAFIALPEATRLQVLERCRPRLVELRKRWPELKNPYLLNSLPDMAWQEMPEEDLTPCPLLDEKGYCLIYTSRPLTCRLHGPNIDVSGEDFDGTVCTLHPGDPASLPDDILRWRFREIFTREIELFRHFTRDLTGSSWDELDTFIPLALMADYDKVDWHRLQL
;
A
#
# COMPACT_ATOMS: atom_id res chain seq x y z
N MET A 1 9.29 -7.14 11.50
CA MET A 1 10.37 -6.80 10.55
C MET A 1 11.27 -5.70 11.07
N CYS A 2 11.00 -4.38 11.02
CA CYS A 2 11.90 -3.42 11.70
C CYS A 2 11.54 -3.22 13.18
N LEU A 3 10.26 -3.13 13.52
CA LEU A 3 9.76 -2.99 14.90
C LEU A 3 10.11 -4.15 15.84
N GLU A 4 10.16 -5.37 15.30
CA GLU A 4 10.53 -6.57 16.06
C GLU A 4 12.03 -6.63 16.36
N ALA A 5 12.87 -6.08 15.46
CA ALA A 5 14.32 -6.03 15.62
C ALA A 5 14.78 -4.78 16.42
N GLY A 6 14.17 -3.63 16.15
CA GLY A 6 14.57 -2.33 16.70
C GLY A 6 13.82 -1.88 17.96
N GLY A 7 12.69 -2.48 18.32
CA GLY A 7 11.95 -2.16 19.53
C GLY A 7 11.75 -0.64 19.75
N ASN A 8 12.20 -0.12 20.90
CA ASN A 8 12.13 1.31 21.25
C ASN A 8 13.11 2.21 20.48
N ALA A 9 14.05 1.64 19.72
CA ALA A 9 14.97 2.40 18.89
C ALA A 9 14.28 2.98 17.65
N LEU A 10 13.09 2.48 17.26
CA LEU A 10 12.34 2.98 16.11
C LEU A 10 11.12 3.79 16.55
N ALA A 11 10.92 4.96 15.92
CA ALA A 11 9.78 5.82 16.19
C ALA A 11 8.44 5.25 15.68
N CYS A 12 8.48 4.43 14.62
CA CYS A 12 7.30 3.83 14.01
C CYS A 12 6.67 2.81 14.94
N ARG A 13 5.43 3.04 15.39
CA ARG A 13 4.61 2.10 16.18
C ARG A 13 3.14 2.30 15.85
N GLY A 14 2.27 1.38 16.27
CA GLY A 14 0.83 1.58 16.16
C GLY A 14 0.41 2.94 16.75
N GLY A 15 -0.29 3.76 15.95
CA GLY A 15 -0.65 5.14 16.30
C GLY A 15 0.32 6.22 15.81
N CYS A 16 1.43 5.87 15.16
CA CYS A 16 2.19 6.82 14.33
C CYS A 16 1.60 6.84 12.92
N SER A 17 1.09 8.00 12.48
CA SER A 17 0.42 8.16 11.18
C SER A 17 0.98 9.30 10.32
N SER A 18 2.19 9.78 10.64
CA SER A 18 2.80 10.90 9.91
C SER A 18 3.06 10.56 8.44
N CYS A 19 3.40 9.31 8.15
CA CYS A 19 3.59 8.79 6.79
C CYS A 19 2.30 8.28 6.16
N CYS A 20 1.17 8.22 6.87
CA CYS A 20 -0.08 7.70 6.36
C CYS A 20 -0.91 8.80 5.67
N ARG A 21 -0.28 9.49 4.72
CA ARG A 21 -0.86 10.61 3.97
C ARG A 21 -0.44 10.51 2.50
N GLY A 22 -1.34 10.87 1.59
CA GLY A 22 -1.13 10.80 0.16
C GLY A 22 -1.81 9.61 -0.51
N LEU A 23 -1.45 9.36 -1.76
CA LEU A 23 -1.86 8.20 -2.55
C LEU A 23 -0.75 7.17 -2.53
N PHE A 24 -1.10 5.95 -2.12
CA PHE A 24 -0.20 4.79 -2.14
C PHE A 24 -0.76 3.79 -3.15
N ASP A 25 0.00 3.55 -4.21
CA ASP A 25 -0.24 2.43 -5.08
C ASP A 25 0.11 1.14 -4.32
N ILE A 26 -0.74 0.15 -4.52
CA ILE A 26 -0.63 -1.18 -3.96
C ILE A 26 -0.93 -2.18 -5.07
N THR A 27 -0.27 -3.33 -5.00
CA THR A 27 -0.56 -4.42 -5.92
C THR A 27 -1.99 -4.91 -5.73
N LEU A 28 -2.56 -5.51 -6.77
CA LEU A 28 -3.89 -6.12 -6.69
C LEU A 28 -3.93 -7.23 -5.65
N LEU A 29 -2.82 -7.93 -5.42
CA LEU A 29 -2.68 -8.91 -4.35
C LEU A 29 -2.89 -8.25 -2.98
N ASP A 30 -2.18 -7.15 -2.70
CA ASP A 30 -2.36 -6.35 -1.49
C ASP A 30 -3.79 -5.79 -1.38
N ALA A 31 -4.37 -5.36 -2.50
CA ALA A 31 -5.71 -4.80 -2.55
C ALA A 31 -6.78 -5.83 -2.15
N TRP A 32 -6.63 -7.10 -2.53
CA TRP A 32 -7.49 -8.19 -2.09
C TRP A 32 -7.38 -8.46 -0.59
N LEU A 33 -6.16 -8.54 -0.05
CA LEU A 33 -5.92 -8.73 1.38
C LEU A 33 -6.46 -7.56 2.22
N LEU A 34 -6.26 -6.34 1.71
CA LEU A 34 -6.79 -5.12 2.30
C LEU A 34 -8.32 -5.11 2.29
N LYS A 35 -8.95 -5.57 1.21
CA LYS A 35 -10.41 -5.68 1.10
C LYS A 35 -10.98 -6.70 2.07
N ASP A 36 -10.35 -7.87 2.20
CA ASP A 36 -10.75 -8.92 3.15
C ASP A 36 -10.72 -8.41 4.61
N ALA A 37 -9.63 -7.74 4.99
CA ALA A 37 -9.53 -7.11 6.30
C ALA A 37 -10.57 -5.99 6.50
N PHE A 38 -10.86 -5.22 5.45
CA PHE A 38 -11.85 -4.14 5.48
C PHE A 38 -13.28 -4.64 5.68
N ILE A 39 -13.69 -5.72 5.00
CA ILE A 39 -15.05 -6.27 5.14
C ILE A 39 -15.32 -6.85 6.53
N ALA A 40 -14.27 -7.29 7.22
CA ALA A 40 -14.34 -7.77 8.60
C ALA A 40 -14.57 -6.65 9.64
N LEU A 41 -14.36 -5.36 9.27
CA LEU A 41 -14.65 -4.23 10.16
C LEU A 41 -16.15 -4.09 10.43
N PRO A 42 -16.57 -3.48 11.56
CA PRO A 42 -17.97 -3.15 11.81
C PRO A 42 -18.58 -2.29 10.68
N GLU A 43 -19.85 -2.52 10.35
CA GLU A 43 -20.53 -1.84 9.25
C GLU A 43 -20.45 -0.31 9.35
N ALA A 44 -20.70 0.25 10.53
CA ALA A 44 -20.59 1.69 10.78
C ALA A 44 -19.18 2.23 10.45
N THR A 45 -18.14 1.49 10.83
CA THR A 45 -16.75 1.83 10.51
C THR A 45 -16.49 1.75 9.01
N ARG A 46 -16.98 0.71 8.34
CA ARG A 46 -16.84 0.57 6.88
C ARG A 46 -17.47 1.74 6.13
N LEU A 47 -18.68 2.15 6.52
CA LEU A 47 -19.36 3.30 5.93
C LEU A 47 -18.56 4.60 6.09
N GLN A 48 -17.99 4.85 7.27
CA GLN A 48 -17.14 6.01 7.52
C GLN A 48 -15.88 6.01 6.64
N VAL A 49 -15.21 4.86 6.50
CA VAL A 49 -14.04 4.71 5.64
C VAL A 49 -14.40 4.98 4.18
N LEU A 50 -15.49 4.40 3.68
CA LEU A 50 -15.94 4.61 2.30
C LEU A 50 -16.30 6.07 2.02
N GLU A 51 -16.87 6.78 3.00
CA GLU A 51 -17.14 8.20 2.86
C GLU A 51 -15.86 9.02 2.73
N ARG A 52 -14.77 8.63 3.41
CA ARG A 52 -13.44 9.24 3.22
C ARG A 52 -12.81 8.89 1.88
N CYS A 53 -13.12 7.73 1.30
CA CYS A 53 -12.63 7.33 -0.02
C CYS A 53 -13.31 8.09 -1.16
N ARG A 54 -14.60 8.46 -1.00
CA ARG A 54 -15.41 9.08 -2.06
C ARG A 54 -14.80 10.34 -2.69
N PRO A 55 -14.34 11.35 -1.93
CA PRO A 55 -13.71 12.54 -2.50
C PRO A 55 -12.51 12.20 -3.39
N ARG A 56 -11.70 11.22 -2.97
CA ARG A 56 -10.55 10.74 -3.75
C ARG A 56 -10.93 10.06 -5.04
N LEU A 57 -11.95 9.20 -5.04
CA LEU A 57 -12.43 8.64 -6.29
C LEU A 57 -12.92 9.75 -7.24
N VAL A 58 -13.66 10.73 -6.73
CA VAL A 58 -14.20 11.82 -7.57
C VAL A 58 -13.08 12.63 -8.21
N GLU A 59 -12.04 12.97 -7.45
CA GLU A 59 -10.87 13.68 -7.95
C GLU A 59 -10.10 12.87 -9.00
N LEU A 60 -9.79 11.60 -8.69
CA LEU A 60 -9.04 10.74 -9.60
C LEU A 60 -9.81 10.48 -10.90
N ARG A 61 -11.13 10.34 -10.85
CA ARG A 61 -11.96 10.22 -12.06
C ARG A 61 -12.09 11.52 -12.86
N LYS A 62 -11.91 12.69 -12.23
CA LYS A 62 -11.81 13.96 -12.98
C LYS A 62 -10.50 14.03 -13.74
N ARG A 63 -9.42 13.54 -13.14
CA ARG A 63 -8.09 13.47 -13.78
C ARG A 63 -8.03 12.38 -14.85
N TRP A 64 -8.63 11.22 -14.59
CA TRP A 64 -8.65 10.04 -15.45
C TRP A 64 -10.08 9.52 -15.64
N PRO A 65 -10.86 10.08 -16.59
CA PRO A 65 -12.25 9.68 -16.85
C PRO A 65 -12.42 8.20 -17.23
N GLU A 66 -11.39 7.59 -17.80
CA GLU A 66 -11.29 6.18 -18.17
C GLU A 66 -11.14 5.24 -16.96
N LEU A 67 -10.75 5.77 -15.79
CA LEU A 67 -10.60 5.00 -14.56
C LEU A 67 -11.96 4.45 -14.10
N LYS A 68 -12.16 3.16 -14.34
CA LYS A 68 -13.41 2.42 -14.08
C LYS A 68 -13.12 1.20 -13.22
N ASN A 69 -14.16 0.70 -12.53
CA ASN A 69 -14.08 -0.52 -11.73
C ASN A 69 -13.40 -1.65 -12.53
N PRO A 70 -12.36 -2.33 -12.00
CA PRO A 70 -11.89 -2.33 -10.60
C PRO A 70 -10.86 -1.25 -10.20
N TYR A 71 -10.73 -0.18 -11.00
CA TYR A 71 -9.88 0.98 -10.77
C TYR A 71 -8.38 0.66 -10.78
N LEU A 72 -7.96 -0.12 -11.78
CA LEU A 72 -6.57 -0.49 -12.00
C LEU A 72 -5.82 0.63 -12.72
N LEU A 73 -4.66 0.99 -12.18
CA LEU A 73 -3.82 2.08 -12.68
C LEU A 73 -3.21 1.73 -14.04
N ASN A 74 -2.96 0.44 -14.32
CA ASN A 74 -2.33 -0.02 -15.56
C ASN A 74 -3.16 0.26 -16.83
N SER A 75 -4.42 0.68 -16.70
CA SER A 75 -5.24 1.18 -17.81
C SER A 75 -4.97 2.65 -18.18
N LEU A 76 -4.17 3.36 -17.38
CA LEU A 76 -3.87 4.77 -17.57
C LEU A 76 -2.65 4.96 -18.49
N PRO A 77 -2.61 6.02 -19.30
CA PRO A 77 -1.49 6.29 -20.20
C PRO A 77 -0.19 6.64 -19.46
N ASP A 78 0.95 6.24 -20.05
CA ASP A 78 2.31 6.66 -19.69
C ASP A 78 2.66 6.63 -18.20
N MET A 79 2.14 5.65 -17.45
CA MET A 79 2.37 5.54 -16.00
C MET A 79 2.03 6.85 -15.24
N ALA A 80 1.05 7.63 -15.72
CA ALA A 80 0.78 8.99 -15.23
C ALA A 80 0.42 9.08 -13.73
N TRP A 81 0.19 7.95 -13.07
CA TRP A 81 -0.01 7.84 -11.62
C TRP A 81 1.29 7.83 -10.83
N GLN A 82 2.44 7.62 -11.47
CA GLN A 82 3.76 7.73 -10.83
C GLN A 82 4.15 9.20 -10.58
N GLU A 83 3.56 10.15 -11.31
CA GLU A 83 3.77 11.60 -11.15
C GLU A 83 2.81 12.25 -10.12
N MET A 84 2.39 11.52 -9.08
CA MET A 84 1.53 12.10 -8.04
C MET A 84 2.30 13.09 -7.14
N PRO A 85 1.64 14.14 -6.61
CA PRO A 85 2.30 15.12 -5.77
C PRO A 85 2.84 14.50 -4.48
N GLU A 86 4.14 14.62 -4.23
CA GLU A 86 4.78 14.19 -2.97
C GLU A 86 4.24 14.95 -1.75
N GLU A 87 3.71 16.16 -1.95
CA GLU A 87 3.15 17.02 -0.90
C GLU A 87 1.68 16.74 -0.56
N ASP A 88 1.10 15.65 -1.06
CA ASP A 88 -0.27 15.30 -0.74
C ASP A 88 -0.42 14.87 0.73
N LEU A 89 -0.95 15.78 1.56
CA LEU A 89 -1.12 15.57 3.00
C LEU A 89 -2.46 14.91 3.38
N THR A 90 -3.24 14.44 2.41
CA THR A 90 -4.55 13.87 2.72
C THR A 90 -4.42 12.57 3.48
N PRO A 91 -5.05 12.43 4.67
CA PRO A 91 -4.93 11.22 5.47
C PRO A 91 -5.44 9.97 4.76
N CYS A 92 -4.75 8.85 4.98
CA CYS A 92 -5.23 7.54 4.54
C CYS A 92 -6.65 7.28 5.11
N PRO A 93 -7.61 6.80 4.28
CA PRO A 93 -9.00 6.63 4.71
C PRO A 93 -9.16 5.61 5.84
N LEU A 94 -8.19 4.72 6.03
CA LEU A 94 -8.17 3.68 7.05
C LEU A 94 -7.63 4.15 8.41
N LEU A 95 -7.26 5.43 8.57
CA LEU A 95 -6.90 5.98 9.87
C LEU A 95 -8.15 6.28 10.71
N ASP A 96 -8.13 5.93 11.98
CA ASP A 96 -9.12 6.40 12.94
C ASP A 96 -8.81 7.85 13.41
N GLU A 97 -9.68 8.42 14.25
CA GLU A 97 -9.52 9.78 14.78
C GLU A 97 -8.27 9.96 15.64
N LYS A 98 -7.68 8.87 16.14
CA LYS A 98 -6.45 8.85 16.94
C LYS A 98 -5.21 8.59 16.08
N GLY A 99 -5.36 8.46 14.77
CA GLY A 99 -4.26 8.13 13.85
C GLY A 99 -3.86 6.65 13.86
N TYR A 100 -4.68 5.75 14.38
CA TYR A 100 -4.44 4.31 14.30
C TYR A 100 -5.04 3.72 13.02
N CYS A 101 -4.29 2.84 12.35
CA CYS A 101 -4.80 2.15 11.16
C CYS A 101 -5.82 1.08 11.57
N LEU A 102 -7.06 1.19 11.09
CA LEU A 102 -8.16 0.28 11.39
C LEU A 102 -7.88 -1.18 11.00
N ILE A 103 -6.97 -1.39 10.04
CA ILE A 103 -6.52 -2.72 9.58
C ILE A 103 -5.01 -2.91 9.79
N TYR A 104 -4.45 -2.40 10.89
CA TYR A 104 -3.00 -2.34 11.13
C TYR A 104 -2.24 -3.67 10.88
N THR A 105 -2.86 -4.81 11.21
CA THR A 105 -2.29 -6.15 11.01
C THR A 105 -2.28 -6.60 9.57
N SER A 106 -3.14 -6.04 8.71
CA SER A 106 -3.33 -6.37 7.30
C SER A 106 -2.94 -5.21 6.38
N ARG A 107 -2.03 -4.34 6.84
CA ARG A 107 -1.47 -3.26 6.01
C ARG A 107 -0.81 -3.83 4.74
N PRO A 108 -0.97 -3.16 3.59
CA PRO A 108 -0.26 -3.50 2.35
C PRO A 108 1.26 -3.48 2.55
N LEU A 109 1.99 -4.14 1.66
CA LEU A 109 3.45 -4.20 1.72
C LEU A 109 4.08 -2.80 1.70
N THR A 110 3.65 -1.91 0.81
CA THR A 110 4.14 -0.51 0.74
C THR A 110 4.06 0.21 2.10
N CYS A 111 2.98 -0.01 2.86
CA CYS A 111 2.79 0.59 4.19
C CYS A 111 3.70 -0.02 5.27
N ARG A 112 4.28 -1.21 5.05
CA ARG A 112 5.22 -1.89 5.94
C ARG A 112 6.67 -1.58 5.61
N LEU A 113 6.93 -1.18 4.37
CA LEU A 113 8.25 -0.80 3.86
C LEU A 113 8.59 0.66 4.16
N HIS A 114 7.70 1.43 4.79
CA HIS A 114 8.05 2.79 5.20
C HIS A 114 9.14 2.78 6.28
N GLY A 115 10.35 3.18 5.91
CA GLY A 115 11.55 3.15 6.73
C GLY A 115 12.74 2.59 5.96
N PRO A 116 13.89 2.37 6.62
CA PRO A 116 15.08 1.87 5.95
C PRO A 116 14.86 0.43 5.46
N ASN A 117 14.95 0.23 4.14
CA ASN A 117 14.83 -1.07 3.47
C ASN A 117 16.21 -1.58 3.05
N ILE A 118 17.08 -1.81 4.05
CA ILE A 118 18.47 -2.19 3.82
C ILE A 118 18.59 -3.72 3.84
N ASP A 119 19.04 -4.31 2.75
CA ASP A 119 19.24 -5.75 2.63
C ASP A 119 20.43 -6.25 3.46
N VAL A 120 20.47 -7.54 3.77
CA VAL A 120 21.65 -8.20 4.36
C VAL A 120 22.93 -8.00 3.53
N SER A 121 22.80 -7.84 2.21
CA SER A 121 23.91 -7.48 1.31
C SER A 121 24.40 -6.03 1.48
N GLY A 122 23.66 -5.17 2.17
CA GLY A 122 23.93 -3.75 2.36
C GLY A 122 23.35 -2.85 1.28
N GLU A 123 22.63 -3.40 0.30
CA GLU A 123 21.87 -2.60 -0.67
C GLU A 123 20.68 -1.91 0.01
N ASP A 124 20.52 -0.63 -0.26
CA ASP A 124 19.37 0.16 0.19
C ASP A 124 18.38 0.31 -0.96
N PHE A 125 17.16 -0.22 -0.79
CA PHE A 125 16.13 -0.25 -1.83
C PHE A 125 15.29 1.03 -1.90
N ASP A 126 15.35 1.90 -0.90
CA ASP A 126 14.43 3.04 -0.78
C ASP A 126 15.22 4.34 -0.52
N GLY A 127 16.23 4.30 0.36
CA GLY A 127 16.99 5.48 0.76
C GLY A 127 16.20 6.46 1.62
N THR A 128 14.93 6.18 1.94
CA THR A 128 14.13 7.03 2.81
C THR A 128 14.30 6.68 4.29
N VAL A 129 14.38 7.74 5.08
CA VAL A 129 14.48 7.67 6.53
C VAL A 129 13.32 8.41 7.19
N CYS A 130 12.78 7.85 8.26
CA CYS A 130 11.70 8.49 8.99
C CYS A 130 12.21 9.78 9.66
N THR A 131 11.65 10.93 9.28
CA THR A 131 12.01 12.25 9.86
C THR A 131 11.63 12.40 11.34
N LEU A 132 10.81 11.48 11.87
CA LEU A 132 10.45 11.41 13.28
C LEU A 132 11.38 10.50 14.10
N HIS A 133 12.34 9.83 13.46
CA HIS A 133 13.32 9.02 14.17
C HIS A 133 14.24 9.92 15.02
N PRO A 134 14.46 9.62 16.31
CA PRO A 134 15.38 10.38 17.13
C PRO A 134 16.83 10.11 16.71
N GLY A 135 17.51 11.11 16.17
CA GLY A 135 18.89 10.97 15.69
C GLY A 135 18.98 10.28 14.33
N ASP A 136 20.21 9.98 13.90
CA ASP A 136 20.49 9.39 12.59
C ASP A 136 20.13 7.89 12.55
N PRO A 137 19.13 7.46 11.75
CA PRO A 137 18.78 6.06 11.62
C PRO A 137 19.93 5.19 11.10
N ALA A 138 20.84 5.76 10.28
CA ALA A 138 22.01 5.03 9.77
C ALA A 138 23.04 4.69 10.87
N SER A 139 22.90 5.27 12.07
CA SER A 139 23.73 4.94 13.23
C SER A 139 23.26 3.71 14.00
N LEU A 140 22.10 3.14 13.65
CA LEU A 140 21.61 1.92 14.27
C LEU A 140 22.49 0.72 13.87
N PRO A 141 22.65 -0.28 14.76
CA PRO A 141 23.35 -1.52 14.45
C PRO A 141 22.82 -2.25 13.20
N ASP A 142 23.73 -2.88 12.44
CA ASP A 142 23.39 -3.62 11.21
C ASP A 142 22.38 -4.76 11.45
N ASP A 143 22.42 -5.41 12.61
CA ASP A 143 21.47 -6.46 12.99
C ASP A 143 20.04 -5.93 13.25
N ILE A 144 19.89 -4.62 13.41
CA ILE A 144 18.61 -3.92 13.51
C ILE A 144 18.19 -3.35 12.15
N LEU A 145 19.13 -2.79 11.39
CA LEU A 145 18.86 -2.13 10.11
C LEU A 145 18.70 -3.09 8.93
N ARG A 146 19.41 -4.23 8.94
CA ARG A 146 19.49 -5.12 7.79
C ARG A 146 18.53 -6.29 7.91
N TRP A 147 17.83 -6.57 6.82
CA TRP A 147 16.96 -7.73 6.71
C TRP A 147 17.02 -8.36 5.32
N ARG A 148 16.39 -9.53 5.12
CA ARG A 148 16.38 -10.25 3.84
C ARG A 148 15.36 -9.64 2.86
N PHE A 149 15.44 -8.34 2.60
CA PHE A 149 14.48 -7.62 1.75
C PHE A 149 14.46 -8.15 0.32
N ARG A 150 15.63 -8.44 -0.26
CA ARG A 150 15.72 -8.99 -1.62
C ARG A 150 14.91 -10.28 -1.77
N GLU A 151 14.96 -11.16 -0.78
CA GLU A 151 14.18 -12.40 -0.78
C GLU A 151 12.68 -12.13 -0.61
N ILE A 152 12.30 -11.22 0.29
CA ILE A 152 10.89 -10.86 0.49
C ILE A 152 10.30 -10.28 -0.78
N PHE A 153 10.98 -9.35 -1.45
CA PHE A 153 10.52 -8.77 -2.70
C PHE A 153 10.45 -9.80 -3.83
N THR A 154 11.44 -10.69 -3.93
CA THR A 154 11.40 -11.79 -4.91
C THR A 154 10.17 -12.68 -4.68
N ARG A 155 9.90 -13.04 -3.42
CA ARG A 155 8.76 -13.87 -3.05
C ARG A 155 7.43 -13.16 -3.27
N GLU A 156 7.36 -11.85 -3.04
CA GLU A 156 6.16 -11.05 -3.32
C GLU A 156 5.84 -11.08 -4.82
N ILE A 157 6.84 -10.87 -5.68
CA ILE A 157 6.67 -10.94 -7.14
C ILE A 157 6.19 -12.33 -7.58
N GLU A 158 6.75 -13.39 -7.01
CA GLU A 158 6.34 -14.78 -7.30
C GLU A 158 4.88 -15.02 -6.88
N LEU A 159 4.49 -14.58 -5.68
CA LEU A 159 3.13 -14.70 -5.18
C LEU A 159 2.16 -13.89 -6.04
N PHE A 160 2.51 -12.67 -6.40
CA PHE A 160 1.71 -11.81 -7.26
C PHE A 160 1.49 -12.43 -8.65
N ARG A 161 2.53 -12.97 -9.28
CA ARG A 161 2.41 -13.67 -10.58
C ARG A 161 1.54 -14.90 -10.51
N HIS A 162 1.65 -15.68 -9.42
CA HIS A 162 0.79 -16.85 -9.22
C HIS A 162 -0.67 -16.43 -9.02
N PHE A 163 -0.90 -15.45 -8.14
CA PHE A 163 -2.22 -14.89 -7.88
C PHE A 163 -2.90 -14.35 -9.13
N THR A 164 -2.20 -13.54 -9.94
CA THR A 164 -2.78 -12.96 -11.17
C THR A 164 -3.07 -14.02 -12.23
N ARG A 165 -2.24 -15.07 -12.32
CA ARG A 165 -2.51 -16.22 -13.19
C ARG A 165 -3.77 -16.97 -12.77
N ASP A 166 -3.94 -17.23 -11.48
CA ASP A 166 -5.12 -17.92 -10.96
C ASP A 166 -6.38 -17.06 -11.11
N LEU A 167 -6.26 -15.74 -10.91
CA LEU A 167 -7.37 -14.80 -11.00
C LEU A 167 -7.82 -14.53 -12.44
N THR A 168 -6.87 -14.28 -13.34
CA THR A 168 -7.14 -13.77 -14.70
C THR A 168 -6.90 -14.78 -15.82
N GLY A 169 -6.27 -15.92 -15.52
CA GLY A 169 -5.80 -16.88 -16.52
C GLY A 169 -4.56 -16.45 -17.29
N SER A 170 -4.04 -15.23 -17.05
CA SER A 170 -2.85 -14.67 -17.70
C SER A 170 -1.80 -14.25 -16.67
N SER A 171 -0.52 -14.24 -17.06
CA SER A 171 0.54 -13.72 -16.18
C SER A 171 0.65 -12.22 -16.36
N TRP A 172 0.60 -11.48 -15.26
CA TRP A 172 0.80 -10.03 -15.22
C TRP A 172 2.06 -9.73 -14.41
N ASP A 173 2.86 -8.77 -14.87
CA ASP A 173 4.03 -8.28 -14.12
C ASP A 173 3.65 -7.20 -13.10
N GLU A 174 2.59 -6.46 -13.37
CA GLU A 174 2.09 -5.38 -12.52
C GLU A 174 0.57 -5.21 -12.72
N LEU A 175 -0.17 -5.03 -11.63
CA LEU A 175 -1.59 -4.70 -11.59
C LEU A 175 -1.82 -3.93 -10.30
N ASP A 176 -1.90 -2.62 -10.39
CA ASP A 176 -1.92 -1.77 -9.20
C ASP A 176 -3.19 -0.95 -9.09
N THR A 177 -3.48 -0.53 -7.87
CA THR A 177 -4.57 0.39 -7.55
C THR A 177 -4.17 1.25 -6.36
N PHE A 178 -4.89 2.33 -6.11
CA PHE A 178 -4.70 3.10 -4.88
C PHE A 178 -5.53 2.53 -3.74
N ILE A 179 -5.04 2.61 -2.50
CA ILE A 179 -5.80 2.20 -1.29
C ILE A 179 -7.28 2.65 -1.29
N PRO A 180 -7.62 3.95 -1.49
CA PRO A 180 -9.03 4.36 -1.51
C PRO A 180 -9.83 3.72 -2.65
N LEU A 181 -9.20 3.42 -3.79
CA LEU A 181 -9.84 2.81 -4.94
C LEU A 181 -10.07 1.31 -4.71
N ALA A 182 -9.11 0.58 -4.14
CA ALA A 182 -9.26 -0.82 -3.73
C ALA A 182 -10.47 -1.03 -2.81
N LEU A 183 -10.62 -0.15 -1.82
CA LEU A 183 -11.74 -0.18 -0.87
C LEU A 183 -13.09 0.08 -1.54
N MET A 184 -13.11 0.85 -2.62
CA MET A 184 -14.32 1.17 -3.38
C MET A 184 -14.60 0.21 -4.54
N ALA A 185 -13.62 -0.56 -4.98
CA ALA A 185 -13.76 -1.50 -6.08
C ALA A 185 -14.78 -2.60 -5.73
N ASP A 186 -15.54 -3.01 -6.74
CA ASP A 186 -16.48 -4.11 -6.71
C ASP A 186 -15.88 -5.26 -7.53
N TYR A 187 -15.02 -6.04 -6.88
CA TYR A 187 -14.27 -7.14 -7.50
C TYR A 187 -15.18 -8.29 -7.97
N ASP A 188 -16.35 -8.45 -7.36
CA ASP A 188 -17.34 -9.47 -7.72
C ASP A 188 -18.02 -9.17 -9.08
N LYS A 189 -18.00 -7.90 -9.51
CA LYS A 189 -18.54 -7.49 -10.81
C LYS A 189 -17.54 -7.53 -11.96
N VAL A 190 -16.31 -7.99 -11.71
CA VAL A 190 -15.25 -8.03 -12.71
C VAL A 190 -15.18 -9.43 -13.32
N ASP A 191 -15.26 -9.52 -14.65
CA ASP A 191 -14.91 -10.74 -15.37
C ASP A 191 -13.38 -10.81 -15.51
N TRP A 192 -12.71 -11.32 -14.48
CA TRP A 192 -11.25 -11.35 -14.39
C TRP A 192 -10.57 -12.13 -15.53
N HIS A 193 -11.23 -13.16 -16.06
CA HIS A 193 -10.71 -13.96 -17.18
C HIS A 193 -10.74 -13.21 -18.52
N ARG A 194 -11.49 -12.09 -18.57
CA ARG A 194 -11.60 -11.20 -19.72
C ARG A 194 -11.10 -9.79 -19.41
N LEU A 195 -10.27 -9.65 -18.38
CA LEU A 195 -9.69 -8.37 -18.01
C LEU A 195 -8.91 -7.80 -19.20
N GLN A 196 -9.29 -6.60 -19.65
CA GLN A 196 -8.61 -5.83 -20.68
C GLN A 196 -8.23 -4.48 -20.08
N LEU A 197 -6.94 -4.15 -20.16
CA LEU A 197 -6.35 -2.91 -19.67
C LEU A 197 -5.63 -2.21 -20.81
#